data_AF-A0A5N9GLL0-F1
#
_entry.id   AF-A0A5N9GLL0-F1
#
_cell.length_a   1.000
_cell.length_b   1.000
_cell.length_c   1.000
_cell.angle_alpha   90.00
_cell.angle_beta   90.00
_cell.angle_gamma   90.00
#
_symmetry.space_group_name_H-M   'P 1'
#
loop_
_entity.id
_entity.type
_entity.pdbx_description
1 polymer ?
#
loop_
_entity_poly.entity_id
_entity_poly.type
_entity_poly.pdbx_seq_one_letter_code
_entity_poly.pdbx_strand_id
1 'polypeptide(L)'
;MATKTKDKTLVVVQMTGGNDFMNTIVPFTNGHYYDARKKIVMKQEDVLPINDTLAINGNASPFKRLFDEGRMAIIQGIGYPDSNRSHFRGMDIWHTCEPDRVGSEGWLGLAIRELDPKSENVLTGVNIGQGLPRAMSVAGVPVTSISDLEGYGVMNQIEKEQLRDKALQAFKDIYGQAIGSGVVAEYIGKTGLDVLKGADMLGDVASNYQSTVEYADNSIAKSLKDVARIHLNGLGTRVFYTNHGGYDTHANEMPSHPKLMADLSGAISDFLDDLEQHDESENVAILVFTEFGRRMRDNGSGTDHGSGGGAFLFGKNVKGGLYSEYPSLDPSDWEHGEDLKHTIDFRGIYGTVLEQWLDLDAKPIVKGEFEQIKPFYI
;
A
#
# COMPACT_ATOMS: atom_id res chain seq x y z
N MET A 1 31.92 -1.44 -15.96
CA MET A 1 30.66 -0.80 -16.37
C MET A 1 30.07 -0.19 -15.12
N ALA A 2 29.86 1.12 -15.08
CA ALA A 2 29.11 1.72 -13.98
C ALA A 2 27.65 1.25 -14.15
N THR A 3 27.18 0.40 -13.25
CA THR A 3 25.75 0.09 -13.13
C THR A 3 25.04 1.42 -12.89
N LYS A 4 24.22 1.83 -13.84
CA LYS A 4 23.33 2.98 -13.67
C LYS A 4 22.36 2.56 -12.57
N THR A 5 22.53 3.06 -11.36
CA THR A 5 21.61 2.79 -10.24
C THR A 5 20.23 3.28 -10.64
N LYS A 6 19.28 2.35 -10.81
CA LYS A 6 17.89 2.67 -11.14
C LYS A 6 17.26 3.40 -9.95
N ASP A 7 16.37 4.35 -10.24
CA ASP A 7 15.67 5.08 -9.20
C ASP A 7 14.77 4.15 -8.38
N LYS A 8 14.82 4.29 -7.05
CA LYS A 8 14.03 3.46 -6.14
C LYS A 8 12.55 3.85 -6.17
N THR A 9 11.69 2.86 -6.34
CA THR A 9 10.24 2.98 -6.37
C THR A 9 9.64 2.32 -5.13
N LEU A 10 8.64 2.97 -4.54
CA LEU A 10 7.83 2.44 -3.45
C LEU A 10 6.43 2.09 -3.95
N VAL A 11 5.98 0.87 -3.71
CA VAL A 11 4.59 0.46 -3.92
C VAL A 11 3.91 0.32 -2.56
N VAL A 12 2.81 1.03 -2.35
CA VAL A 12 2.02 0.96 -1.12
C VAL A 12 0.70 0.26 -1.39
N VAL A 13 0.41 -0.80 -0.64
CA VAL A 13 -0.84 -1.56 -0.71
C VAL A 13 -1.57 -1.43 0.62
N GLN A 14 -2.72 -0.78 0.61
CA GLN A 14 -3.59 -0.73 1.79
C GLN A 14 -4.56 -1.92 1.80
N MET A 15 -4.52 -2.73 2.84
CA MET A 15 -5.58 -3.68 3.20
C MET A 15 -6.71 -2.91 3.90
N THR A 16 -7.70 -2.44 3.14
CA THR A 16 -8.78 -1.61 3.66
C THR A 16 -9.74 -2.45 4.48
N GLY A 17 -9.84 -2.12 5.76
CA GLY A 17 -10.88 -2.61 6.63
C GLY A 17 -10.41 -3.18 7.96
N GLY A 18 -9.12 -3.18 8.28
CA GLY A 18 -8.63 -3.78 9.52
C GLY A 18 -8.33 -5.27 9.36
N ASN A 19 -7.21 -5.65 8.74
CA ASN A 19 -6.83 -7.06 8.63
C ASN A 19 -6.64 -7.71 10.01
N ASP A 20 -7.13 -8.94 10.17
CA ASP A 20 -6.86 -9.74 11.37
C ASP A 20 -5.41 -10.25 11.35
N PHE A 21 -4.53 -9.56 12.07
CA PHE A 21 -3.13 -9.94 12.12
C PHE A 21 -2.90 -11.28 12.84
N MET A 22 -3.69 -11.62 13.87
CA MET A 22 -3.59 -12.89 14.59
C MET A 22 -4.02 -14.09 13.73
N ASN A 23 -4.90 -13.86 12.76
CA ASN A 23 -5.27 -14.86 11.76
C ASN A 23 -4.44 -14.75 10.47
N THR A 24 -3.49 -13.82 10.36
CA THR A 24 -2.51 -13.77 9.26
C THR A 24 -1.15 -14.33 9.69
N ILE A 25 -0.61 -13.84 10.81
CA ILE A 25 0.59 -14.34 11.49
C ILE A 25 0.14 -14.95 12.81
N VAL A 26 -0.02 -16.26 12.80
CA VAL A 26 -0.73 -17.03 13.82
C VAL A 26 0.22 -17.42 14.96
N PRO A 27 -0.07 -17.03 16.21
CA PRO A 27 0.64 -17.51 17.39
C PRO A 27 0.15 -18.92 17.79
N PHE A 28 0.42 -19.89 16.90
CA PHE A 28 -0.22 -21.23 16.87
C PHE A 28 0.12 -22.15 18.05
N THR A 29 1.03 -21.74 18.94
CA THR A 29 1.33 -22.47 20.19
C THR A 29 0.83 -21.74 21.44
N ASN A 30 0.22 -20.55 21.31
CA ASN A 30 -0.22 -19.73 22.44
C ASN A 30 -1.65 -20.09 22.88
N GLY A 31 -1.82 -20.58 24.11
CA GLY A 31 -3.12 -20.95 24.66
C GLY A 31 -4.15 -19.81 24.72
N HIS A 32 -3.71 -18.57 24.97
CA HIS A 32 -4.61 -17.41 25.04
C HIS A 32 -5.26 -17.11 23.68
N TYR A 33 -4.55 -17.36 22.58
CA TYR A 33 -5.13 -17.24 21.23
C TYR A 33 -6.27 -18.24 21.04
N TYR A 34 -6.07 -19.52 21.39
CA TYR A 34 -7.11 -20.55 21.31
C TYR A 34 -8.30 -20.26 22.23
N ASP A 35 -8.03 -19.74 23.44
CA ASP A 35 -9.08 -19.39 24.40
C ASP A 35 -9.90 -18.17 23.98
N ALA A 36 -9.27 -17.17 23.35
CA ALA A 36 -9.93 -15.94 22.95
C ALA A 36 -10.64 -16.05 21.57
N ARG A 37 -10.17 -16.94 20.68
CA ARG A 37 -10.64 -17.05 19.28
C ARG A 37 -11.40 -18.34 18.97
N LYS A 38 -12.05 -18.96 19.96
CA LYS A 38 -12.67 -20.30 19.87
C LYS A 38 -13.43 -20.61 18.57
N LYS A 39 -14.08 -19.63 17.94
CA LYS A 39 -14.87 -19.83 16.72
C LYS A 39 -14.11 -19.63 15.42
N ILE A 40 -13.05 -18.83 15.44
CA ILE A 40 -12.30 -18.39 14.26
C ILE A 40 -10.81 -18.75 14.34
N VAL A 41 -10.45 -19.58 15.31
CA VAL A 41 -9.09 -20.03 15.56
C VAL A 41 -8.57 -20.86 14.40
N MET A 42 -7.34 -20.56 13.99
CA MET A 42 -6.60 -21.35 13.02
C MET A 42 -6.03 -22.60 13.70
N LYS A 43 -6.27 -23.78 13.10
CA LYS A 43 -5.70 -25.03 13.62
C LYS A 43 -4.26 -25.17 13.19
N GLN A 44 -3.51 -26.01 13.90
CA GLN A 44 -2.09 -26.27 13.59
C GLN A 44 -1.88 -26.84 12.17
N GLU A 45 -2.86 -27.57 11.63
CA GLU A 45 -2.85 -28.10 10.26
C GLU A 45 -3.14 -27.05 9.18
N ASP A 46 -3.72 -25.90 9.56
CA ASP A 46 -4.13 -24.83 8.64
C ASP A 46 -3.07 -23.71 8.54
N VAL A 47 -1.91 -23.88 9.16
CA VAL A 47 -0.84 -22.86 9.25
C VAL A 47 0.52 -23.39 8.84
N LEU A 48 1.41 -22.47 8.44
CA LEU A 48 2.75 -22.76 7.95
C LEU A 48 3.79 -22.16 8.92
N PRO A 49 4.44 -22.96 9.79
CA PRO A 49 5.35 -22.45 10.82
C PRO A 49 6.51 -21.62 10.26
N ILE A 50 6.71 -20.43 10.83
CA ILE A 50 7.90 -19.59 10.63
C ILE A 50 9.00 -20.00 11.62
N ASN A 51 8.59 -20.23 12.87
CA ASN A 51 9.43 -20.67 13.99
C ASN A 51 8.58 -21.49 14.98
N ASP A 52 9.09 -21.70 16.19
CA ASP A 52 8.43 -22.52 17.23
C ASP A 52 7.12 -21.90 17.79
N THR A 53 6.86 -20.61 17.55
CA THR A 53 5.73 -19.89 18.15
C THR A 53 4.78 -19.23 17.16
N LEU A 54 5.27 -18.84 15.98
CA LEU A 54 4.53 -18.13 14.95
C LEU A 54 4.48 -18.91 13.64
N ALA A 55 3.36 -18.80 12.95
CA ALA A 55 3.11 -19.41 11.65
C ALA A 55 2.39 -18.44 10.71
N ILE A 56 2.53 -18.61 9.41
CA ILE A 56 1.73 -17.88 8.40
C ILE A 56 0.44 -18.66 8.17
N ASN A 57 -0.69 -17.96 8.00
CA ASN A 57 -1.94 -18.56 7.57
C ASN A 57 -1.74 -19.38 6.28
N GLY A 58 -2.19 -20.64 6.24
CA GLY A 58 -1.99 -21.52 5.09
C GLY A 58 -2.58 -21.00 3.77
N ASN A 59 -3.63 -20.18 3.83
CA ASN A 59 -4.19 -19.52 2.65
C ASN A 59 -3.25 -18.45 2.06
N ALA A 60 -2.27 -17.98 2.85
CA ALA A 60 -1.20 -17.08 2.40
C ALA A 60 0.11 -17.83 2.11
N SER A 61 0.05 -19.07 1.61
CA SER A 61 1.25 -19.86 1.32
C SER A 61 2.33 -19.16 0.46
N PRO A 62 2.03 -18.27 -0.50
CA PRO A 62 3.06 -17.48 -1.17
C PRO A 62 3.87 -16.58 -0.23
N PHE A 63 3.27 -16.04 0.84
CA PHE A 63 4.03 -15.29 1.86
C PHE A 63 5.04 -16.17 2.58
N LYS A 64 4.73 -17.45 2.83
CA LYS A 64 5.71 -18.38 3.41
C LYS A 64 6.92 -18.55 2.51
N ARG A 65 6.72 -18.71 1.20
CA ARG A 65 7.81 -18.75 0.22
C ARG A 65 8.66 -17.47 0.28
N LEU A 66 8.03 -16.30 0.21
CA LEU A 66 8.74 -15.01 0.24
C LEU A 66 9.52 -14.78 1.55
N PHE A 67 8.99 -15.26 2.68
CA PHE A 67 9.68 -15.24 3.95
C PHE A 67 10.92 -16.14 3.94
N ASP A 68 10.78 -17.37 3.44
CA ASP A 68 11.90 -18.34 3.35
C ASP A 68 12.99 -17.88 2.38
N GLU A 69 12.62 -17.17 1.32
CA GLU A 69 13.53 -16.51 0.39
C GLU A 69 14.22 -15.27 1.00
N GLY A 70 13.83 -14.84 2.20
CA GLY A 70 14.37 -13.65 2.86
C GLY A 70 13.91 -12.33 2.25
N ARG A 71 12.82 -12.35 1.45
CA ARG A 71 12.26 -11.19 0.71
C ARG A 71 11.03 -10.58 1.38
N MET A 72 10.65 -11.06 2.57
CA MET A 72 9.51 -10.58 3.34
C MET A 72 9.92 -10.26 4.78
N ALA A 73 9.68 -9.02 5.18
CA ALA A 73 9.79 -8.57 6.57
C ALA A 73 8.37 -8.43 7.16
N ILE A 74 8.14 -9.08 8.31
CA ILE A 74 6.89 -9.03 9.06
C ILE A 74 7.08 -8.07 10.23
N ILE A 75 6.27 -7.02 10.27
CA ILE A 75 6.33 -5.98 11.29
C ILE A 75 5.17 -6.20 12.26
N GLN A 76 5.51 -6.50 13.51
CA GLN A 76 4.57 -6.94 14.52
C GLN A 76 4.16 -5.79 15.45
N GLY A 77 2.91 -5.79 15.90
CA GLY A 77 2.40 -4.85 16.88
C GLY A 77 2.40 -3.39 16.43
N ILE A 78 2.16 -3.16 15.14
CA ILE A 78 2.08 -1.80 14.59
C ILE A 78 0.80 -1.12 15.10
N GLY A 79 0.92 0.15 15.49
CA GLY A 79 -0.21 0.96 15.93
C GLY A 79 0.21 2.38 16.29
N TYR A 80 -0.56 3.01 17.16
CA TYR A 80 -0.27 4.33 17.75
C TYR A 80 -1.08 4.47 19.05
N PRO A 81 -0.69 5.38 19.96
CA PRO A 81 -1.45 5.64 21.18
C PRO A 81 -2.90 6.04 20.91
N ASP A 82 -3.83 5.59 21.77
CA ASP A 82 -5.26 5.91 21.69
C ASP A 82 -5.89 5.60 20.31
N SER A 83 -5.53 4.43 19.76
CA SER A 83 -5.91 4.00 18.41
C SER A 83 -7.41 4.15 18.13
N ASN A 84 -7.74 4.92 17.09
CA ASN A 84 -9.11 5.17 16.69
C ASN A 84 -9.70 3.99 15.90
N ARG A 85 -10.89 3.53 16.30
CA ARG A 85 -11.60 2.38 15.70
C ARG A 85 -12.61 2.75 14.62
N SER A 86 -12.69 4.03 14.22
CA SER A 86 -13.51 4.49 13.09
C SER A 86 -12.70 4.37 11.81
N HIS A 87 -13.24 3.72 10.76
CA HIS A 87 -12.58 3.66 9.45
C HIS A 87 -12.17 5.05 8.95
N PHE A 88 -13.09 6.02 8.99
CA PHE A 88 -12.81 7.35 8.45
C PHE A 88 -11.65 8.02 9.16
N ARG A 89 -11.61 7.93 10.50
CA ARG A 89 -10.56 8.58 11.28
C ARG A 89 -9.27 7.77 11.28
N GLY A 90 -9.35 6.44 11.43
CA GLY A 90 -8.19 5.54 11.35
C GLY A 90 -7.46 5.71 10.02
N MET A 91 -8.18 5.63 8.89
CA MET A 91 -7.57 5.87 7.58
C MET A 91 -6.94 7.27 7.47
N ASP A 92 -7.65 8.32 7.93
CA ASP A 92 -7.12 9.69 7.92
C ASP A 92 -5.81 9.81 8.71
N ILE A 93 -5.71 9.17 9.88
CA ILE A 93 -4.50 9.14 10.70
C ILE A 93 -3.35 8.46 9.96
N TRP A 94 -3.58 7.27 9.41
CA TRP A 94 -2.57 6.51 8.67
C TRP A 94 -2.17 7.19 7.35
N HIS A 95 -3.06 8.00 6.77
CA HIS A 95 -2.80 8.75 5.54
C HIS A 95 -2.04 10.04 5.79
N THR A 96 -2.23 10.68 6.93
CA THR A 96 -1.69 12.04 7.22
C THR A 96 -0.58 12.05 8.28
N CYS A 97 -0.39 10.95 9.01
CA CYS A 97 0.46 10.85 10.20
C CYS A 97 0.00 11.74 11.38
N GLU A 98 -1.27 12.14 11.42
CA GLU A 98 -1.79 13.09 12.41
C GLU A 98 -2.85 12.45 13.32
N PRO A 99 -2.49 11.79 14.45
CA PRO A 99 -3.45 11.18 15.38
C PRO A 99 -4.29 12.19 16.18
N ASP A 100 -3.74 13.38 16.44
CA ASP A 100 -4.36 14.36 17.36
C ASP A 100 -5.24 15.41 16.65
N ARG A 101 -5.20 15.48 15.33
CA ARG A 101 -5.99 16.42 14.53
C ARG A 101 -6.31 15.86 13.14
N VAL A 102 -7.32 16.43 12.48
CA VAL A 102 -7.64 16.11 11.09
C VAL A 102 -6.59 16.73 10.18
N GLY A 103 -5.80 15.88 9.51
CA GLY A 103 -4.77 16.31 8.59
C GLY A 103 -5.31 16.58 7.20
N SER A 104 -4.69 17.50 6.47
CA SER A 104 -5.05 17.84 5.09
C SER A 104 -4.04 17.36 4.05
N GLU A 105 -2.85 16.93 4.49
CA GLU A 105 -1.73 16.55 3.64
C GLU A 105 -1.39 15.07 3.86
N GLY A 106 -1.36 14.32 2.77
CA GLY A 106 -0.96 12.92 2.79
C GLY A 106 0.54 12.72 2.84
N TRP A 107 1.02 11.72 3.59
CA TRP A 107 2.45 11.47 3.75
C TRP A 107 3.14 11.08 2.43
N LEU A 108 2.49 10.32 1.55
CA LEU A 108 3.00 10.01 0.21
C LEU A 108 2.95 11.24 -0.70
N GLY A 109 1.95 12.09 -0.58
CA GLY A 109 1.90 13.36 -1.34
C GLY A 109 3.05 14.28 -0.94
N LEU A 110 3.41 14.31 0.34
CA LEU A 110 4.60 15.02 0.83
C LEU A 110 5.89 14.37 0.29
N ALA A 111 5.99 13.04 0.30
CA ALA A 111 7.14 12.32 -0.27
C ALA A 111 7.30 12.60 -1.77
N ILE A 112 6.20 12.57 -2.54
CA ILE A 112 6.18 12.89 -3.97
C ILE A 112 6.66 14.33 -4.22
N ARG A 113 6.25 15.28 -3.37
CA ARG A 113 6.72 16.66 -3.45
C ARG A 113 8.24 16.77 -3.27
N GLU A 114 8.83 16.01 -2.36
CA GLU A 114 10.29 16.03 -2.16
C GLU A 114 11.03 15.31 -3.30
N LEU A 115 10.43 14.26 -3.87
CA LEU A 115 10.98 13.52 -5.01
C LEU A 115 10.91 14.31 -6.33
N ASP A 116 9.88 15.12 -6.52
CA ASP A 116 9.70 15.99 -7.69
C ASP A 116 9.20 17.39 -7.27
N PRO A 117 10.09 18.25 -6.71
CA PRO A 117 9.72 19.55 -6.16
C PRO A 117 9.16 20.54 -7.19
N LYS A 118 9.45 20.30 -8.47
CA LYS A 118 9.00 21.13 -9.58
C LYS A 118 7.79 20.56 -10.30
N SER A 119 7.34 19.35 -9.93
CA SER A 119 6.24 18.66 -10.58
C SER A 119 6.48 18.49 -12.09
N GLU A 120 7.72 18.16 -12.47
CA GLU A 120 8.12 17.97 -13.86
C GLU A 120 7.48 16.71 -14.46
N ASN A 121 7.29 15.67 -13.65
CA ASN A 121 6.66 14.42 -14.05
C ASN A 121 5.33 14.21 -13.33
N VAL A 122 4.23 14.29 -14.09
CA VAL A 122 2.86 14.07 -13.58
C VAL A 122 2.62 12.63 -13.12
N LEU A 123 3.50 11.70 -13.50
CA LEU A 123 3.48 10.30 -13.11
C LEU A 123 4.49 9.96 -11.99
N THR A 124 5.13 10.94 -11.33
CA THR A 124 6.00 10.67 -10.16
C THR A 124 5.24 9.86 -9.09
N GLY A 125 3.98 10.21 -8.86
CA GLY A 125 3.03 9.46 -8.04
C GLY A 125 1.86 8.93 -8.87
N VAL A 126 1.57 7.64 -8.76
CA VAL A 126 0.43 6.99 -9.44
C VAL A 126 -0.41 6.19 -8.44
N ASN A 127 -1.72 6.42 -8.46
CA ASN A 127 -2.69 5.63 -7.73
C ASN A 127 -3.42 4.68 -8.69
N ILE A 128 -3.42 3.39 -8.39
CA ILE A 128 -4.22 2.38 -9.08
C ILE A 128 -5.50 2.13 -8.29
N GLY A 129 -6.57 2.78 -8.73
CA GLY A 129 -7.86 2.80 -8.07
C GLY A 129 -8.73 3.99 -8.48
N GLN A 130 -9.97 4.00 -7.99
CA GLN A 130 -10.89 5.12 -8.19
C GLN A 130 -10.66 6.21 -7.13
N GLY A 131 -10.41 7.43 -7.58
CA GLY A 131 -10.22 8.60 -6.71
C GLY A 131 -8.85 8.65 -6.06
N LEU A 132 -8.40 9.87 -5.75
CA LEU A 132 -7.09 10.11 -5.13
C LEU A 132 -7.15 9.78 -3.62
N PRO A 133 -6.38 8.81 -3.11
CA PRO A 133 -6.31 8.54 -1.67
C PRO A 133 -5.73 9.74 -0.93
N ARG A 134 -6.22 9.99 0.29
CA ARG A 134 -5.73 11.09 1.12
C ARG A 134 -4.24 10.98 1.40
N ALA A 135 -3.69 9.76 1.49
CA ALA A 135 -2.25 9.51 1.62
C ALA A 135 -1.41 10.20 0.53
N MET A 136 -1.94 10.40 -0.67
CA MET A 136 -1.25 11.02 -1.80
C MET A 136 -1.67 12.47 -2.07
N SER A 137 -2.58 13.02 -1.27
CA SER A 137 -3.17 14.34 -1.51
C SER A 137 -2.34 15.45 -0.86
N VAL A 138 -1.72 16.30 -1.66
CA VAL A 138 -1.08 17.56 -1.23
C VAL A 138 -1.37 18.63 -2.28
N ALA A 139 -1.72 19.84 -1.83
CA ALA A 139 -2.00 20.94 -2.73
C ALA A 139 -0.78 21.26 -3.61
N GLY A 140 -0.99 21.34 -4.93
CA GLY A 140 0.06 21.67 -5.90
C GLY A 140 0.92 20.50 -6.39
N VAL A 141 0.77 19.31 -5.79
CA VAL A 141 1.49 18.09 -6.17
C VAL A 141 0.60 17.25 -7.10
N PRO A 142 0.99 17.02 -8.37
CA PRO A 142 0.21 16.19 -9.27
C PRO A 142 0.36 14.71 -8.93
N VAL A 143 -0.77 13.99 -8.94
CA VAL A 143 -0.83 12.53 -8.79
C VAL A 143 -1.88 11.99 -9.75
N THR A 144 -1.48 11.05 -10.61
CA THR A 144 -2.40 10.43 -11.57
C THR A 144 -3.13 9.26 -10.92
N SER A 145 -4.46 9.23 -11.00
CA SER A 145 -5.29 8.10 -10.58
C SER A 145 -5.83 7.34 -11.78
N ILE A 146 -5.66 6.01 -11.78
CA ILE A 146 -6.00 5.12 -12.88
C ILE A 146 -6.89 4.00 -12.33
N SER A 147 -8.15 3.95 -12.76
CA SER A 147 -9.08 2.89 -12.36
C SER A 147 -9.14 1.72 -13.35
N ASP A 148 -8.77 1.97 -14.60
CA ASP A 148 -8.68 0.97 -15.65
C ASP A 148 -7.64 1.42 -16.67
N LEU A 149 -6.49 0.76 -16.70
CA LEU A 149 -5.40 1.14 -17.60
C LEU A 149 -5.76 0.88 -19.07
N GLU A 150 -6.56 -0.14 -19.35
CA GLU A 150 -7.03 -0.45 -20.69
C GLU A 150 -7.93 0.67 -21.22
N GLY A 151 -8.87 1.17 -20.41
CA GLY A 151 -9.76 2.29 -20.70
C GLY A 151 -9.13 3.69 -20.62
N TYR A 152 -7.95 3.82 -19.99
CA TYR A 152 -7.23 5.09 -19.83
C TYR A 152 -6.65 5.55 -21.17
N GLY A 153 -7.54 6.05 -22.03
CA GLY A 153 -7.23 6.46 -23.40
C GLY A 153 -7.96 5.69 -24.50
N VAL A 154 -9.10 5.04 -24.28
CA VAL A 154 -9.81 4.33 -25.38
C VAL A 154 -10.77 5.25 -26.13
N MET A 155 -10.26 5.85 -27.20
CA MET A 155 -11.03 6.17 -28.41
C MET A 155 -10.18 5.75 -29.64
N ASN A 156 -10.82 5.38 -30.75
CA ASN A 156 -10.18 4.88 -31.99
C ASN A 156 -9.08 5.83 -32.51
N GLN A 157 -7.88 5.31 -32.83
CA GLN A 157 -6.64 6.07 -33.12
C GLN A 157 -6.76 7.29 -34.07
N ILE A 158 -7.57 7.23 -35.13
CA ILE A 158 -7.68 8.31 -36.13
C ILE A 158 -8.69 9.39 -35.72
N GLU A 159 -9.79 9.00 -35.07
CA GLU A 159 -10.73 9.94 -34.44
C GLU A 159 -10.12 10.53 -33.15
N LYS A 160 -9.22 9.79 -32.51
CA LYS A 160 -8.44 10.12 -31.30
C LYS A 160 -7.66 11.41 -31.47
N GLU A 161 -6.78 11.51 -32.45
CA GLU A 161 -5.94 12.72 -32.60
C GLU A 161 -6.78 13.97 -32.80
N GLN A 162 -7.78 13.93 -33.68
CA GLN A 162 -8.58 15.11 -33.99
C GLN A 162 -9.56 15.50 -32.87
N LEU A 163 -10.21 14.54 -32.20
CA LEU A 163 -11.09 14.82 -31.06
C LEU A 163 -10.29 15.14 -29.80
N ARG A 164 -9.16 14.47 -29.56
CA ARG A 164 -8.23 14.77 -28.47
C ARG A 164 -7.65 16.16 -28.66
N ASP A 165 -7.15 16.51 -29.84
CA ASP A 165 -6.59 17.83 -30.11
C ASP A 165 -7.65 18.91 -30.03
N LYS A 166 -8.89 18.66 -30.49
CA LYS A 166 -10.01 19.60 -30.29
C LYS A 166 -10.44 19.72 -28.83
N ALA A 167 -10.47 18.64 -28.06
CA ALA A 167 -10.80 18.66 -26.64
C ALA A 167 -9.68 19.31 -25.82
N LEU A 168 -8.41 19.06 -26.16
CA LEU A 168 -7.24 19.73 -25.61
C LEU A 168 -7.26 21.20 -25.96
N GLN A 169 -7.56 21.56 -27.21
CA GLN A 169 -7.63 22.94 -27.65
C GLN A 169 -8.80 23.65 -26.96
N ALA A 170 -9.99 23.05 -26.89
CA ALA A 170 -11.12 23.59 -26.14
C ALA A 170 -10.83 23.71 -24.63
N PHE A 171 -10.16 22.73 -24.03
CA PHE A 171 -9.73 22.78 -22.64
C PHE A 171 -8.71 23.90 -22.42
N LYS A 172 -7.71 24.03 -23.31
CA LYS A 172 -6.73 25.14 -23.32
C LYS A 172 -7.39 26.49 -23.60
N ASP A 173 -8.44 26.55 -24.40
CA ASP A 173 -9.12 27.81 -24.72
C ASP A 173 -10.03 28.27 -23.57
N ILE A 174 -10.70 27.32 -22.89
CA ILE A 174 -11.57 27.60 -21.73
C ILE A 174 -10.73 27.90 -20.48
N TYR A 175 -9.70 27.11 -20.21
CA TYR A 175 -8.92 27.18 -18.97
C TYR A 175 -7.53 27.81 -19.13
N GLY A 176 -6.96 27.86 -20.33
CA GLY A 176 -5.76 28.65 -20.60
C GLY A 176 -6.03 30.15 -20.56
N GLN A 177 -7.27 30.60 -20.82
CA GLN A 177 -7.71 31.96 -20.50
C GLN A 177 -8.00 32.17 -19.00
N ALA A 178 -8.09 31.08 -18.22
CA ALA A 178 -8.28 31.13 -16.78
C ALA A 178 -6.96 31.24 -15.99
N ILE A 179 -5.81 31.18 -16.67
CA ILE A 179 -4.51 31.56 -16.10
C ILE A 179 -4.58 33.06 -15.78
N GLY A 180 -4.83 33.37 -14.51
CA GLY A 180 -5.02 34.74 -14.01
C GLY A 180 -6.47 35.16 -13.70
N SER A 181 -7.47 34.27 -13.81
CA SER A 181 -8.89 34.60 -13.49
C SER A 181 -9.33 34.21 -12.07
N GLY A 182 -8.43 33.60 -11.28
CA GLY A 182 -8.63 33.26 -9.87
C GLY A 182 -8.03 31.89 -9.50
N VAL A 183 -7.73 31.69 -8.22
CA VAL A 183 -7.00 30.51 -7.70
C VAL A 183 -7.68 29.17 -8.08
N VAL A 184 -9.01 29.12 -8.07
CA VAL A 184 -9.77 27.89 -8.41
C VAL A 184 -9.67 27.55 -9.89
N ALA A 185 -9.75 28.56 -10.76
CA ALA A 185 -9.75 28.36 -12.20
C ALA A 185 -8.35 27.99 -12.72
N GLU A 186 -7.30 28.58 -12.12
CA GLU A 186 -5.90 28.18 -12.34
C GLU A 186 -5.65 26.74 -11.90
N TYR A 187 -6.15 26.35 -10.72
CA TYR A 187 -6.05 24.98 -10.22
C TYR A 187 -6.71 23.95 -11.15
N ILE A 188 -7.94 24.22 -11.60
CA ILE A 188 -8.65 23.33 -12.55
C ILE A 188 -7.89 23.24 -13.88
N GLY A 189 -7.41 24.37 -14.40
CA GLY A 189 -6.63 24.41 -15.64
C GLY A 189 -5.35 23.59 -15.56
N LYS A 190 -4.56 23.77 -14.50
CA LYS A 190 -3.34 22.97 -14.26
C LYS A 190 -3.67 21.47 -14.14
N THR A 191 -4.66 21.13 -13.31
CA THR A 191 -5.06 19.73 -13.08
C THR A 191 -5.47 19.03 -14.39
N GLY A 192 -6.26 19.69 -15.24
CA GLY A 192 -6.66 19.05 -16.50
C GLY A 192 -5.52 18.94 -17.52
N LEU A 193 -4.57 19.88 -17.55
CA LEU A 193 -3.34 19.71 -18.35
C LEU A 193 -2.50 18.53 -17.86
N ASP A 194 -2.41 18.34 -16.55
CA ASP A 194 -1.66 17.23 -15.97
C ASP A 194 -2.33 15.87 -16.28
N VAL A 195 -3.66 15.79 -16.27
CA VAL A 195 -4.41 14.60 -16.71
C VAL A 195 -4.12 14.27 -18.18
N LEU A 196 -4.11 15.27 -19.07
CA LEU A 196 -3.84 15.06 -20.49
C LEU A 196 -2.42 14.55 -20.74
N LYS A 197 -1.43 15.14 -20.06
CA LYS A 197 -0.05 14.65 -20.09
C LYS A 197 0.06 13.20 -19.61
N GLY A 198 -0.60 12.87 -18.49
CA GLY A 198 -0.63 11.51 -17.96
C GLY A 198 -1.23 10.51 -18.95
N ALA A 199 -2.36 10.86 -19.58
CA ALA A 199 -3.00 10.04 -20.62
C ALA A 199 -2.09 9.81 -21.83
N ASP A 200 -1.37 10.84 -22.28
CA ASP A 200 -0.42 10.71 -23.39
C ASP A 200 0.76 9.80 -23.03
N MET A 201 1.27 9.88 -21.80
CA MET A 201 2.36 9.03 -21.32
C MET A 201 1.93 7.56 -21.12
N LEU A 202 0.66 7.32 -20.79
CA LEU A 202 0.14 5.98 -20.48
C LEU A 202 -0.42 5.24 -21.71
N GLY A 203 -0.63 5.92 -22.84
CA GLY A 203 -1.38 5.40 -23.99
C GLY A 203 -0.87 4.08 -24.59
N ASP A 204 0.45 3.84 -24.56
CA ASP A 204 1.08 2.65 -25.16
C ASP A 204 1.59 1.64 -24.10
N VAL A 205 1.39 1.93 -22.81
CA VAL A 205 1.93 1.13 -21.70
C VAL A 205 1.43 -0.32 -21.75
N ALA A 206 0.13 -0.51 -21.96
CA ALA A 206 -0.48 -1.83 -21.98
C ALA A 206 0.00 -2.69 -23.17
N SER A 207 0.26 -2.06 -24.33
CA SER A 207 0.69 -2.76 -25.55
C SER A 207 2.18 -3.14 -25.53
N ASN A 208 3.00 -2.41 -24.80
CA ASN A 208 4.45 -2.65 -24.73
C ASN A 208 4.83 -3.72 -23.69
N TYR A 209 3.91 -4.06 -22.80
CA TYR A 209 4.14 -5.01 -21.71
C TYR A 209 4.09 -6.47 -22.20
N GLN A 210 5.11 -7.24 -21.86
CA GLN A 210 5.17 -8.68 -22.11
C GLN A 210 5.75 -9.37 -20.87
N SER A 211 5.06 -10.39 -20.35
CA SER A 211 5.55 -11.16 -19.20
C SER A 211 5.12 -12.61 -19.36
N THR A 212 5.92 -13.53 -18.80
CA THR A 212 5.52 -14.94 -18.68
C THR A 212 4.83 -15.24 -17.35
N VAL A 213 4.84 -14.28 -16.41
CA VAL A 213 4.11 -14.41 -15.14
C VAL A 213 2.62 -14.19 -15.37
N GLU A 214 1.83 -15.18 -14.99
CA GLU A 214 0.37 -15.12 -15.03
C GLU A 214 -0.15 -14.60 -13.69
N TYR A 215 -0.78 -13.42 -13.72
CA TYR A 215 -1.49 -12.86 -12.58
C TYR A 215 -2.88 -13.47 -12.47
N ALA A 216 -3.32 -13.76 -11.25
CA ALA A 216 -4.67 -14.26 -10.97
C ALA A 216 -5.78 -13.27 -11.40
N ASP A 217 -6.98 -13.81 -11.68
CA ASP A 217 -8.17 -13.01 -12.00
C ASP A 217 -8.86 -12.50 -10.73
N ASN A 218 -8.25 -11.50 -10.09
CA ASN A 218 -8.81 -10.76 -8.96
C ASN A 218 -8.36 -9.29 -8.98
N SER A 219 -8.99 -8.43 -8.18
CA SER A 219 -8.79 -6.99 -8.24
C SER A 219 -7.37 -6.55 -7.86
N ILE A 220 -6.78 -7.15 -6.82
CA ILE A 220 -5.43 -6.77 -6.35
C ILE A 220 -4.35 -7.25 -7.33
N ALA A 221 -4.50 -8.44 -7.93
CA ALA A 221 -3.62 -8.94 -8.97
C ALA A 221 -3.69 -8.05 -10.23
N LYS A 222 -4.88 -7.61 -10.64
CA LYS A 222 -5.04 -6.62 -11.73
C LYS A 222 -4.32 -5.31 -11.39
N SER A 223 -4.51 -4.78 -10.18
CA SER A 223 -3.86 -3.53 -9.75
C SER A 223 -2.34 -3.63 -9.77
N LEU A 224 -1.76 -4.71 -9.21
CA LEU A 224 -0.30 -4.89 -9.20
C LEU A 224 0.28 -5.18 -10.59
N LYS A 225 -0.48 -5.84 -11.47
CA LYS A 225 -0.12 -5.97 -12.89
C LYS A 225 -0.07 -4.60 -13.58
N ASP A 226 -1.00 -3.70 -13.29
CA ASP A 226 -0.97 -2.34 -13.83
C ASP A 226 0.19 -1.52 -13.26
N VAL A 227 0.56 -1.72 -11.98
CA VAL A 227 1.81 -1.17 -11.41
C VAL A 227 3.02 -1.67 -12.19
N ALA A 228 3.13 -2.98 -12.44
CA ALA A 228 4.24 -3.55 -13.22
C ALA A 228 4.30 -2.93 -14.61
N ARG A 229 3.19 -2.90 -15.34
CA ARG A 229 3.10 -2.31 -16.68
C ARG A 229 3.64 -0.88 -16.73
N ILE A 230 3.22 -0.03 -15.79
CA ILE A 230 3.65 1.38 -15.73
C ILE A 230 5.13 1.48 -15.35
N HIS A 231 5.56 0.73 -14.33
CA HIS A 231 6.94 0.74 -13.85
C HIS A 231 7.92 0.29 -14.94
N LEU A 232 7.63 -0.82 -15.61
CA LEU A 232 8.48 -1.43 -16.65
C LEU A 232 8.58 -0.56 -17.92
N ASN A 233 7.61 0.33 -18.17
CA ASN A 233 7.70 1.32 -19.26
C ASN A 233 8.61 2.52 -18.90
N GLY A 234 9.18 2.57 -17.70
CA GLY A 234 10.20 3.56 -17.34
C GLY A 234 9.69 4.99 -17.29
N LEU A 235 8.41 5.21 -16.96
CA LEU A 235 7.76 6.52 -16.95
C LEU A 235 8.17 7.43 -15.77
N GLY A 236 9.24 7.09 -15.06
CA GLY A 236 9.76 7.86 -13.93
C GLY A 236 8.87 7.82 -12.68
N THR A 237 7.95 6.86 -12.58
CA THR A 237 7.10 6.71 -11.39
C THR A 237 7.89 6.21 -10.19
N ARG A 238 7.87 6.99 -9.11
CA ARG A 238 8.61 6.74 -7.87
C ARG A 238 7.72 6.20 -6.75
N VAL A 239 6.42 6.51 -6.78
CA VAL A 239 5.47 6.08 -5.76
C VAL A 239 4.21 5.54 -6.43
N PHE A 240 3.87 4.29 -6.12
CA PHE A 240 2.59 3.69 -6.44
C PHE A 240 1.75 3.50 -5.19
N TYR A 241 0.44 3.66 -5.33
CA TYR A 241 -0.52 3.30 -4.30
C TYR A 241 -1.65 2.47 -4.89
N THR A 242 -2.08 1.45 -4.18
CA THR A 242 -3.34 0.77 -4.45
C THR A 242 -3.96 0.28 -3.15
N ASN A 243 -5.20 -0.19 -3.22
CA ASN A 243 -5.89 -0.74 -2.08
C ASN A 243 -6.54 -2.09 -2.43
N HIS A 244 -6.61 -2.95 -1.43
CA HIS A 244 -7.34 -4.21 -1.45
C HIS A 244 -8.38 -4.15 -0.33
N GLY A 245 -9.65 -4.04 -0.70
CA GLY A 245 -10.76 -3.96 0.26
C GLY A 245 -11.31 -5.32 0.67
N GLY A 246 -12.23 -5.31 1.63
CA GLY A 246 -12.94 -6.50 2.10
C GLY A 246 -12.48 -7.02 3.46
N TYR A 247 -11.44 -6.41 4.04
CA TYR A 247 -10.93 -6.79 5.36
C TYR A 247 -11.86 -6.37 6.49
N ASP A 248 -12.87 -5.53 6.23
CA ASP A 248 -13.92 -5.20 7.20
C ASP A 248 -14.94 -6.33 7.38
N THR A 249 -14.47 -7.46 7.91
CA THR A 249 -15.21 -8.72 7.88
C THR A 249 -16.32 -8.75 8.93
N HIS A 250 -16.12 -8.17 10.11
CA HIS A 250 -17.02 -8.21 11.27
C HIS A 250 -17.51 -9.62 11.62
N ALA A 251 -18.61 -10.08 11.02
CA ALA A 251 -19.19 -11.40 11.22
C ALA A 251 -18.85 -12.39 10.08
N ASN A 252 -18.13 -11.96 9.04
CA ASN A 252 -17.85 -12.73 7.83
C ASN A 252 -16.36 -13.12 7.73
N GLU A 253 -15.64 -13.20 8.84
CA GLU A 253 -14.19 -13.46 8.79
C GLU A 253 -13.88 -14.85 8.23
N MET A 254 -14.59 -15.87 8.73
CA MET A 254 -14.41 -17.27 8.32
C MET A 254 -14.55 -17.49 6.80
N PRO A 255 -15.61 -16.98 6.11
CA PRO A 255 -15.72 -17.13 4.66
C PRO A 255 -14.86 -16.16 3.85
N SER A 256 -14.55 -14.95 4.36
CA SER A 256 -13.90 -13.90 3.55
C SER A 256 -12.38 -13.87 3.69
N HIS A 257 -11.85 -13.98 4.92
CA HIS A 257 -10.42 -13.81 5.20
C HIS A 257 -9.52 -14.80 4.44
N PRO A 258 -9.86 -16.11 4.31
CA PRO A 258 -9.07 -17.04 3.51
C PRO A 258 -8.86 -16.58 2.07
N LYS A 259 -9.92 -16.10 1.41
CA LYS A 259 -9.86 -15.62 0.02
C LYS A 259 -9.05 -14.33 -0.09
N LEU A 260 -9.24 -13.39 0.82
CA LEU A 260 -8.47 -12.14 0.87
C LEU A 260 -6.96 -12.41 1.04
N MET A 261 -6.60 -13.38 1.88
CA MET A 261 -5.20 -13.76 2.08
C MET A 261 -4.61 -14.46 0.87
N ALA A 262 -5.36 -15.35 0.22
CA ALA A 262 -4.92 -16.00 -1.01
C ALA A 262 -4.71 -14.99 -2.14
N ASP A 263 -5.66 -14.06 -2.33
CA ASP A 263 -5.59 -13.05 -3.39
C ASP A 263 -4.43 -12.08 -3.18
N LEU A 264 -4.27 -11.54 -1.96
CA LEU A 264 -3.18 -10.62 -1.65
C LEU A 264 -1.82 -11.30 -1.79
N SER A 265 -1.64 -12.49 -1.21
CA SER A 265 -0.35 -13.17 -1.21
C SER A 265 0.07 -13.65 -2.60
N GLY A 266 -0.88 -14.16 -3.39
CA GLY A 266 -0.66 -14.49 -4.79
C GLY A 266 -0.27 -13.26 -5.61
N ALA A 267 -1.05 -12.18 -5.51
CA ALA A 267 -0.78 -10.96 -6.28
C ALA A 267 0.58 -10.32 -5.97
N ILE A 268 1.00 -10.28 -4.70
CA ILE A 268 2.33 -9.78 -4.30
C ILE A 268 3.44 -10.70 -4.82
N SER A 269 3.24 -12.02 -4.74
CA SER A 269 4.16 -13.02 -5.26
C SER A 269 4.35 -12.88 -6.76
N ASP A 270 3.26 -12.83 -7.53
CA ASP A 270 3.28 -12.68 -8.99
C ASP A 270 3.97 -11.37 -9.38
N PHE A 271 3.67 -10.27 -8.69
CA PHE A 271 4.31 -8.98 -8.93
C PHE A 271 5.83 -9.00 -8.70
N LEU A 272 6.27 -9.63 -7.61
CA LEU A 272 7.70 -9.74 -7.30
C LEU A 272 8.45 -10.66 -8.26
N ASP A 273 7.81 -11.70 -8.77
CA ASP A 273 8.38 -12.60 -9.77
C ASP A 273 8.44 -11.93 -11.16
N ASP A 274 7.42 -11.12 -11.50
CA ASP A 274 7.37 -10.35 -12.73
C ASP A 274 8.45 -9.25 -12.78
N LEU A 275 8.69 -8.56 -11.66
CA LEU A 275 9.81 -7.62 -11.53
C LEU A 275 11.17 -8.33 -11.64
N GLU A 276 11.32 -9.54 -11.10
CA GLU A 276 12.56 -10.32 -11.23
C GLU A 276 12.76 -10.74 -12.69
N GLN A 277 11.71 -11.18 -13.39
CA GLN A 277 11.76 -11.52 -14.81
C GLN A 277 12.28 -10.35 -15.68
N HIS A 278 12.03 -9.11 -15.25
CA HIS A 278 12.40 -7.90 -15.98
C HIS A 278 13.67 -7.20 -15.46
N ASP A 279 14.40 -7.81 -14.51
CA ASP A 279 15.57 -7.20 -13.86
C ASP A 279 15.26 -5.83 -13.18
N GLU A 280 14.04 -5.65 -12.65
CA GLU A 280 13.54 -4.44 -11.97
C GLU A 280 13.23 -4.69 -10.48
N SER A 281 13.55 -5.88 -9.96
CA SER A 281 13.27 -6.23 -8.56
C SER A 281 14.17 -5.52 -7.54
N GLU A 282 15.34 -5.03 -7.96
CA GLU A 282 16.31 -4.36 -7.07
C GLU A 282 15.88 -2.94 -6.69
N ASN A 283 15.04 -2.29 -7.49
CA ASN A 283 14.62 -0.90 -7.31
C ASN A 283 13.17 -0.78 -6.84
N VAL A 284 12.50 -1.86 -6.47
CA VAL A 284 11.13 -1.81 -5.92
C VAL A 284 11.07 -2.38 -4.50
N ALA A 285 10.44 -1.63 -3.60
CA ALA A 285 9.99 -2.12 -2.30
C ALA A 285 8.48 -1.96 -2.18
N ILE A 286 7.84 -2.91 -1.50
CA ILE A 286 6.39 -2.92 -1.29
C ILE A 286 6.10 -2.78 0.20
N LEU A 287 5.29 -1.80 0.59
CA LEU A 287 4.73 -1.67 1.93
C LEU A 287 3.26 -2.08 1.90
N VAL A 288 2.90 -3.08 2.70
CA VAL A 288 1.52 -3.52 2.87
C VAL A 288 1.07 -3.24 4.31
N PHE A 289 -0.01 -2.49 4.49
CA PHE A 289 -0.51 -2.11 5.82
C PHE A 289 -2.04 -2.12 5.90
N THR A 290 -2.58 -2.02 7.11
CA THR A 290 -4.01 -1.88 7.42
C THR A 290 -4.21 -0.75 8.44
N GLU A 291 -5.35 -0.05 8.42
CA GLU A 291 -5.59 1.13 9.26
C GLU A 291 -5.77 0.86 10.77
N PHE A 292 -6.04 -0.39 11.14
CA PHE A 292 -6.08 -0.86 12.53
C PHE A 292 -6.08 -2.40 12.59
N GLY A 293 -6.08 -2.94 13.80
CA GLY A 293 -6.10 -4.39 14.07
C GLY A 293 -7.50 -4.92 14.37
N ARG A 294 -7.55 -6.13 14.93
CA ARG A 294 -8.77 -6.82 15.36
C ARG A 294 -8.72 -7.15 16.84
N ARG A 295 -9.88 -7.12 17.49
CA ARG A 295 -10.01 -7.44 18.93
C ARG A 295 -9.45 -8.82 19.25
N MET A 296 -9.05 -9.01 20.50
CA MET A 296 -8.58 -10.28 21.02
C MET A 296 -9.64 -11.38 20.98
N ARG A 297 -10.89 -11.05 21.31
CA ARG A 297 -12.00 -12.01 21.35
C ARG A 297 -12.76 -12.03 20.04
N ASP A 298 -13.14 -13.23 19.61
CA ASP A 298 -14.10 -13.38 18.53
C ASP A 298 -15.51 -12.92 18.94
N ASN A 299 -16.31 -12.51 17.96
CA ASN A 299 -17.72 -12.13 18.12
C ASN A 299 -18.68 -13.24 17.63
N GLY A 300 -18.18 -14.48 17.49
CA GLY A 300 -18.93 -15.64 17.03
C GLY A 300 -18.53 -16.12 15.63
N SER A 301 -18.39 -15.22 14.65
CA SER A 301 -17.99 -15.59 13.27
C SER A 301 -16.97 -14.65 12.62
N GLY A 302 -16.47 -13.69 13.40
CA GLY A 302 -15.31 -12.86 13.09
C GLY A 302 -14.91 -12.00 14.28
N THR A 303 -14.51 -10.76 14.02
CA THR A 303 -14.00 -9.83 15.02
C THR A 303 -14.41 -8.39 14.79
N ASP A 304 -14.57 -7.64 15.89
CA ASP A 304 -14.72 -6.18 15.82
C ASP A 304 -13.34 -5.50 15.67
N HIS A 305 -13.37 -4.18 15.42
CA HIS A 305 -12.17 -3.35 15.34
C HIS A 305 -11.40 -3.34 16.66
N GLY A 306 -10.08 -3.49 16.57
CA GLY A 306 -9.14 -3.37 17.69
C GLY A 306 -7.84 -2.67 17.29
N SER A 307 -6.83 -2.71 18.16
CA SER A 307 -5.49 -2.15 17.92
C SER A 307 -4.41 -3.24 17.82
N GLY A 308 -3.14 -2.84 17.65
CA GLY A 308 -1.97 -3.72 17.70
C GLY A 308 -1.87 -4.76 16.57
N GLY A 309 -2.08 -4.32 15.32
CA GLY A 309 -2.02 -5.18 14.14
C GLY A 309 -0.59 -5.46 13.64
N GLY A 310 -0.44 -5.58 12.31
CA GLY A 310 0.88 -5.71 11.69
C GLY A 310 0.92 -5.16 10.26
N ALA A 311 2.13 -5.04 9.75
CA ALA A 311 2.43 -4.60 8.39
C ALA A 311 3.52 -5.50 7.77
N PHE A 312 3.69 -5.40 6.47
CA PHE A 312 4.66 -6.21 5.72
C PHE A 312 5.48 -5.33 4.79
N LEU A 313 6.77 -5.65 4.69
CA LEU A 313 7.65 -5.11 3.65
C LEU A 313 8.13 -6.25 2.75
N PHE A 314 8.13 -6.01 1.45
CA PHE A 314 8.63 -6.97 0.46
C PHE A 314 9.61 -6.32 -0.51
N GLY A 315 10.55 -7.11 -1.02
CA GLY A 315 11.47 -6.68 -2.08
C GLY A 315 12.79 -7.45 -2.06
N LYS A 316 13.57 -7.34 -3.13
CA LYS A 316 14.89 -7.97 -3.22
C LYS A 316 15.90 -7.37 -2.24
N ASN A 317 15.82 -6.06 -2.01
CA ASN A 317 16.66 -5.33 -1.07
C ASN A 317 16.05 -5.21 0.33
N VAL A 318 14.96 -5.95 0.60
CA VAL A 318 14.42 -6.11 1.95
C VAL A 318 15.15 -7.26 2.64
N LYS A 319 15.65 -7.01 3.85
CA LYS A 319 16.14 -8.02 4.77
C LYS A 319 14.94 -8.68 5.46
N GLY A 320 14.53 -9.84 4.97
CA GLY A 320 13.42 -10.59 5.54
C GLY A 320 13.61 -10.98 7.01
N GLY A 321 12.50 -11.30 7.68
CA GLY A 321 12.49 -11.70 9.08
C GLY A 321 11.35 -11.08 9.89
N LEU A 322 11.40 -11.29 11.21
CA LEU A 322 10.46 -10.73 12.18
C LEU A 322 11.02 -9.43 12.75
N TYR A 323 10.22 -8.37 12.75
CA TYR A 323 10.57 -7.05 13.26
C TYR A 323 9.55 -6.60 14.30
N SER A 324 10.03 -5.85 15.30
CA SER A 324 9.28 -5.48 16.51
C SER A 324 8.85 -6.71 17.32
N GLU A 325 8.29 -6.47 18.52
CA GLU A 325 7.76 -7.52 19.39
C GLU A 325 6.31 -7.86 19.00
N TYR A 326 5.96 -9.15 19.02
CA TYR A 326 4.57 -9.59 18.89
C TYR A 326 3.82 -9.20 20.17
N PRO A 327 2.71 -8.43 20.09
CA PRO A 327 1.99 -7.99 21.28
C PRO A 327 1.58 -9.14 22.21
N SER A 328 1.64 -8.90 23.53
CA SER A 328 1.22 -9.89 24.52
C SER A 328 -0.24 -10.30 24.31
N LEU A 329 -0.48 -11.61 24.39
CA LEU A 329 -1.82 -12.20 24.33
C LEU A 329 -2.40 -12.47 25.72
N ASP A 330 -1.65 -12.22 26.80
CA ASP A 330 -2.15 -12.37 28.17
C ASP A 330 -3.29 -11.37 28.42
N PRO A 331 -4.47 -11.80 28.88
CA PRO A 331 -5.57 -10.91 29.24
C PRO A 331 -5.21 -9.76 30.18
N SER A 332 -4.15 -9.87 31.00
CA SER A 332 -3.69 -8.77 31.86
C SER A 332 -3.09 -7.59 31.08
N ASP A 333 -2.60 -7.84 29.86
CA ASP A 333 -1.86 -6.88 29.05
C ASP A 333 -2.70 -6.27 27.93
N TRP A 334 -3.95 -6.73 27.76
CA TRP A 334 -4.85 -6.26 26.70
C TRP A 334 -5.15 -4.77 26.88
N GLU A 335 -4.95 -4.01 25.80
CA GLU A 335 -5.30 -2.60 25.76
C GLU A 335 -6.84 -2.47 25.86
N HIS A 336 -7.29 -1.61 26.77
CA HIS A 336 -8.70 -1.46 27.15
C HIS A 336 -9.42 -2.78 27.52
N GLY A 337 -8.66 -3.83 27.87
CA GLY A 337 -9.20 -5.14 28.21
C GLY A 337 -9.79 -5.94 27.03
N GLU A 338 -9.48 -5.56 25.78
CA GLU A 338 -10.01 -6.22 24.58
C GLU A 338 -9.11 -6.19 23.33
N ASP A 339 -8.07 -5.37 23.29
CA ASP A 339 -7.22 -5.18 22.11
C ASP A 339 -5.76 -5.59 22.35
N LEU A 340 -5.02 -5.85 21.26
CA LEU A 340 -3.57 -5.97 21.32
C LEU A 340 -2.93 -4.61 21.57
N LYS A 341 -2.05 -4.53 22.55
CA LYS A 341 -1.25 -3.32 22.78
C LYS A 341 -0.20 -3.17 21.68
N HIS A 342 -0.14 -2.02 21.02
CA HIS A 342 0.91 -1.76 20.04
C HIS A 342 2.31 -1.76 20.68
N THR A 343 3.31 -2.22 19.93
CA THR A 343 4.72 -2.29 20.32
C THR A 343 5.59 -1.34 19.51
N ILE A 344 5.12 -0.89 18.34
CA ILE A 344 5.81 0.08 17.49
C ILE A 344 4.81 1.06 16.83
N ASP A 345 5.22 2.31 16.69
CA ASP A 345 4.42 3.34 16.03
C ASP A 345 4.50 3.22 14.50
N PHE A 346 3.36 3.26 13.80
CA PHE A 346 3.32 3.14 12.34
C PHE A 346 4.14 4.23 11.62
N ARG A 347 4.25 5.42 12.22
CA ARG A 347 5.02 6.54 11.67
C ARG A 347 6.51 6.23 11.62
N GLY A 348 6.99 5.36 12.51
CA GLY A 348 8.35 4.81 12.46
C GLY A 348 8.60 3.92 11.25
N ILE A 349 7.60 3.16 10.82
CA ILE A 349 7.69 2.32 9.61
C ILE A 349 7.71 3.19 8.35
N TYR A 350 6.90 4.25 8.33
CA TYR A 350 6.97 5.23 7.23
C TYR A 350 8.32 5.93 7.21
N GLY A 351 8.84 6.34 8.37
CA GLY A 351 10.18 6.93 8.47
C GLY A 351 11.28 6.01 7.98
N THR A 352 11.20 4.71 8.33
CA THR A 352 12.08 3.66 7.82
C THR A 352 12.11 3.64 6.29
N VAL A 353 10.95 3.62 5.64
CA VAL A 353 10.86 3.58 4.17
C VAL A 353 11.32 4.90 3.55
N LEU A 354 10.98 6.04 4.14
CA LEU A 354 11.37 7.35 3.62
C LEU A 354 12.89 7.52 3.65
N GLU A 355 13.54 7.26 4.78
CA GLU A 355 14.98 7.50 4.94
C GLU A 355 15.82 6.39 4.31
N GLN A 356 15.52 5.12 4.59
CA GLN A 356 16.40 4.01 4.18
C GLN A 356 16.15 3.56 2.74
N TRP A 357 14.90 3.68 2.28
CA TRP A 357 14.55 3.33 0.91
C TRP A 357 14.58 4.57 0.01
N LEU A 358 13.75 5.58 0.25
CA LEU A 358 13.60 6.70 -0.69
C LEU A 358 14.66 7.80 -0.57
N ASP A 359 15.55 7.76 0.42
CA ASP A 359 16.57 8.79 0.70
C ASP A 359 15.94 10.18 0.94
N LEU A 360 14.85 10.22 1.71
CA LEU A 360 14.12 11.43 2.09
C LEU A 360 14.20 11.66 3.61
N ASP A 361 14.24 12.93 4.03
CA ASP A 361 14.07 13.29 5.45
C ASP A 361 12.65 12.95 5.92
N ALA A 362 12.52 11.97 6.80
CA ALA A 362 11.21 11.51 7.26
C ALA A 362 10.53 12.50 8.18
N LYS A 363 11.28 13.22 9.03
CA LYS A 363 10.74 14.04 10.12
C LYS A 363 9.66 15.05 9.67
N PRO A 364 9.83 15.83 8.58
CA PRO A 364 8.78 16.74 8.10
C PRO A 364 7.57 16.03 7.46
N ILE A 365 7.74 14.78 7.02
CA ILE A 365 6.70 13.98 6.36
C ILE A 365 5.85 13.25 7.40
N VAL A 366 6.48 12.54 8.35
CA VAL A 366 5.79 11.76 9.40
C VAL A 366 5.43 12.58 10.64
N LYS A 367 5.77 13.87 10.63
CA LYS A 367 5.41 14.87 11.66
C LYS A 367 6.00 14.58 13.04
N GLY A 368 7.20 14.01 13.09
CA GLY A 368 7.87 13.70 14.35
C GLY A 368 9.09 12.80 14.17
N GLU A 369 9.67 12.39 15.30
CA GLU A 369 10.71 11.37 15.37
C GLU A 369 10.12 10.14 16.03
N PHE A 370 10.28 8.99 15.38
CA PHE A 370 9.70 7.72 15.80
C PHE A 370 10.76 6.62 15.69
N GLU A 371 10.63 5.59 16.52
CA GLU A 371 11.49 4.42 16.45
C GLU A 371 11.40 3.77 15.07
N GLN A 372 12.55 3.49 14.46
CA GLN A 372 12.64 2.85 13.14
C GLN A 372 13.23 1.45 13.25
N ILE A 373 12.80 0.59 12.33
CA ILE A 373 13.42 -0.72 12.12
C ILE A 373 14.52 -0.64 11.06
N LYS A 374 15.26 -1.73 10.81
CA LYS A 374 16.32 -1.77 9.78
C LYS A 374 16.12 -2.91 8.79
N PRO A 375 15.10 -2.84 7.91
CA PRO A 375 14.71 -3.93 7.03
C PRO A 375 15.31 -3.81 5.63
N PHE A 376 16.23 -2.88 5.37
CA PHE A 376 16.86 -2.73 4.04
C PHE A 376 18.35 -3.07 4.07
N TYR A 377 18.84 -3.71 3.01
CA TYR A 377 20.27 -3.79 2.74
C TYR A 377 20.71 -2.44 2.16
N ILE A 378 21.23 -1.56 3.02
CA ILE A 378 21.69 -0.21 2.67
C ILE A 378 23.19 -0.23 2.35
#